data_AF-A0A2I1FUN5-F1
#
_entry.id   AF-A0A2I1FUN5-F1
#
_cell.length_a   1.000
_cell.length_b   1.000
_cell.length_c   1.000
_cell.angle_alpha   90.00
_cell.angle_beta   90.00
_cell.angle_gamma   90.00
#
_symmetry.space_group_name_H-M   'P 1'
#
loop_
_entity.id
_entity.type
_entity.pdbx_description
1 polymer ?
#
loop_
_entity_poly.entity_id
_entity_poly.type
_entity_poly.pdbx_seq_one_letter_code
_entity_poly.pdbx_strand_id
1 'polypeptide(L)'
;MNNSSYDKDDIEKIEKQNTGGKAFLRLTIQMLTNENGPFKIKFGNATDIMELVEKLKEKQGGGAQRSMPLALNSLRNDPVFNYFRNV
;
A
#
# COMPACT_ATOMS: atom_id res chain seq x y z
N MET A 1 9.10 5.56 -21.22
CA MET A 1 8.85 4.17 -20.79
C MET A 1 7.79 4.20 -19.73
N ASN A 2 6.61 3.63 -19.97
CA ASN A 2 5.58 3.47 -18.94
C ASN A 2 6.00 2.30 -18.04
N ASN A 3 6.97 2.55 -17.15
CA ASN A 3 7.26 1.66 -16.04
C ASN A 3 6.12 1.82 -15.04
N SER A 4 5.03 1.07 -15.21
CA SER A 4 4.14 0.87 -14.08
C SER A 4 4.94 0.12 -13.01
N SER A 5 5.16 0.76 -11.85
CA SER A 5 5.74 0.14 -10.64
C SER A 5 5.02 -1.16 -10.24
N TYR A 6 3.79 -1.35 -10.76
CA TYR A 6 2.96 -2.51 -10.50
C TYR A 6 3.25 -3.66 -11.47
N ASP A 7 3.57 -4.82 -10.90
CA ASP A 7 3.63 -6.08 -11.63
C ASP A 7 2.21 -6.59 -11.88
N LYS A 8 1.92 -7.15 -13.05
CA LYS A 8 0.56 -7.61 -13.41
C LYS A 8 0.05 -8.66 -12.42
N ASP A 9 0.97 -9.46 -11.89
CA ASP A 9 0.71 -10.49 -10.88
C ASP A 9 0.18 -9.92 -9.56
N ASP A 10 0.53 -8.69 -9.18
CA ASP A 10 0.12 -8.11 -7.90
C ASP A 10 -1.36 -7.68 -7.92
N ILE A 11 -1.86 -7.23 -9.07
CA ILE A 11 -3.28 -6.93 -9.25
C ILE A 11 -4.10 -8.23 -9.14
N GLU A 12 -3.67 -9.28 -9.84
CA GLU A 12 -4.35 -10.58 -9.77
C GLU A 12 -4.40 -11.14 -8.34
N LYS A 13 -3.32 -10.97 -7.56
CA LYS A 13 -3.28 -11.41 -6.16
C LYS A 13 -4.33 -10.69 -5.31
N ILE A 14 -4.56 -9.39 -5.52
CA ILE A 14 -5.56 -8.62 -4.79
C ILE A 14 -6.98 -9.02 -5.21
N GLU A 15 -7.22 -9.18 -6.51
CA GLU A 15 -8.51 -9.60 -7.07
C GLU A 15 -8.92 -11.00 -6.60
N LYS A 16 -7.97 -11.95 -6.57
CA LYS A 16 -8.20 -13.33 -6.08
C LYS A 16 -8.67 -13.39 -4.63
N GLN A 17 -8.35 -12.39 -3.80
CA GLN A 17 -8.83 -12.32 -2.41
C GLN A 17 -10.24 -11.73 -2.28
N ASN A 18 -10.88 -11.35 -3.39
CA ASN A 18 -12.19 -10.70 -3.41
C ASN A 18 -12.26 -9.52 -2.43
N THR A 19 -11.19 -8.72 -2.40
CA THR A 19 -11.01 -7.64 -1.42
C THR A 19 -11.98 -6.50 -1.73
N GLY A 20 -13.18 -6.53 -1.15
CA GLY A 20 -14.18 -5.48 -1.32
C GLY A 20 -13.71 -4.12 -0.78
N GLY A 21 -14.35 -3.02 -1.20
CA GLY A 21 -13.88 -1.65 -0.92
C GLY A 21 -13.58 -1.34 0.56
N LYS A 22 -14.41 -1.81 1.52
CA LYS A 22 -14.14 -1.62 2.95
C LYS A 22 -12.91 -2.41 3.45
N ALA A 23 -12.68 -3.60 2.89
CA ALA A 23 -11.52 -4.43 3.22
C ALA A 23 -10.25 -3.86 2.59
N PHE A 24 -10.34 -3.32 1.37
CA PHE A 24 -9.23 -2.66 0.68
C PHE A 24 -8.68 -1.48 1.50
N LEU A 25 -9.57 -0.67 2.08
CA LEU A 25 -9.15 0.44 2.96
C LEU A 25 -8.54 -0.03 4.28
N ARG A 26 -8.66 -1.30 4.67
CA ARG A 26 -8.09 -1.84 5.91
C ARG A 26 -6.77 -2.56 5.69
N LEU A 27 -6.30 -2.64 4.44
CA LEU A 27 -5.00 -3.21 4.13
C LEU A 27 -3.89 -2.48 4.89
N THR A 28 -2.84 -3.24 5.22
CA THR A 28 -1.61 -2.75 5.85
C THR A 28 -0.41 -3.29 5.08
N ILE A 29 0.75 -2.63 5.19
CA ILE A 29 1.98 -3.12 4.57
C ILE A 29 2.26 -4.56 5.00
N GLN A 30 2.14 -4.88 6.29
CA GLN A 30 2.33 -6.24 6.80
C GLN A 30 1.39 -7.27 6.15
N MET A 31 0.12 -6.93 5.93
CA MET A 31 -0.80 -7.84 5.24
C MET A 31 -0.37 -8.09 3.80
N LEU A 32 0.09 -7.05 3.11
CA LEU A 32 0.51 -7.11 1.72
C LEU A 32 1.83 -7.89 1.55
N THR A 33 2.79 -7.72 2.46
CA THR A 33 4.14 -8.29 2.33
C THR A 33 4.36 -9.61 3.07
N ASN A 34 3.39 -10.09 3.87
CA ASN A 34 3.54 -11.36 4.58
C ASN A 34 3.73 -12.53 3.60
N GLU A 35 4.89 -13.19 3.65
CA GLU A 35 5.25 -14.33 2.78
C GLU A 35 4.34 -15.55 3.01
N ASN A 36 3.81 -15.70 4.22
CA ASN A 36 2.83 -16.71 4.58
C ASN A 36 1.38 -16.21 4.39
N GLY A 37 1.22 -14.96 3.95
CA GLY A 37 -0.07 -14.33 3.72
C GLY A 37 -0.62 -14.56 2.31
N PRO A 38 -1.84 -14.10 2.05
CA PRO A 38 -2.50 -14.31 0.76
C PRO A 38 -1.99 -13.38 -0.37
N PHE A 39 -1.38 -12.24 -0.03
CA PHE A 39 -1.00 -11.22 -1.00
C PHE A 39 0.44 -11.36 -1.51
N LYS A 40 1.43 -11.60 -0.63
CA LYS A 40 2.85 -11.82 -0.99
C LYS A 40 3.38 -10.80 -2.02
N ILE A 41 3.05 -9.53 -1.81
CA ILE A 41 3.45 -8.41 -2.67
C ILE A 41 4.82 -7.91 -2.21
N LYS A 42 5.67 -7.56 -3.16
CA LYS A 42 7.00 -6.99 -2.88
C LYS A 42 6.85 -5.69 -2.08
N PHE A 43 7.79 -5.41 -1.18
CA PHE A 43 7.70 -4.27 -0.27
C PHE A 43 7.51 -2.91 -0.98
N GLY A 44 8.20 -2.68 -2.10
CA GLY A 44 8.02 -1.47 -2.92
C GLY A 44 6.56 -1.32 -3.41
N ASN A 45 6.04 -2.36 -4.07
CA ASN A 45 4.68 -2.35 -4.61
C ASN A 45 3.62 -2.24 -3.50
N ALA A 46 3.86 -2.90 -2.35
CA ALA A 46 3.01 -2.80 -1.17
C ALA A 46 2.97 -1.37 -0.58
N THR A 47 4.11 -0.68 -0.63
CA THR A 47 4.22 0.73 -0.23
C THR A 47 3.38 1.63 -1.13
N ASP A 48 3.51 1.47 -2.44
CA ASP A 48 2.73 2.25 -3.42
C ASP A 48 1.22 2.02 -3.28
N ILE A 49 0.80 0.77 -3.05
CA ILE A 49 -0.61 0.43 -2.78
C ILE A 49 -1.10 1.12 -1.51
N MET A 50 -0.29 1.17 -0.46
CA MET A 50 -0.67 1.81 0.79
C MET A 50 -0.82 3.32 0.65
N GLU A 51 0.04 3.99 -0.13
CA GLU A 51 -0.11 5.42 -0.42
C GLU A 51 -1.44 5.70 -1.14
N LEU A 52 -1.87 4.83 -2.07
CA LEU A 52 -3.18 4.94 -2.73
C LEU A 52 -4.35 4.73 -1.75
N VAL A 53 -4.25 3.72 -0.88
CA VAL A 53 -5.26 3.45 0.17
C VAL A 53 -5.43 4.66 1.09
N GLU A 54 -4.34 5.34 1.45
CA GLU A 54 -4.38 6.55 2.27
C GLU A 54 -5.06 7.72 1.55
N LYS A 55 -4.69 8.01 0.31
CA LYS A 55 -5.35 9.03 -0.52
C LYS A 55 -6.86 8.79 -0.64
N LEU A 56 -7.28 7.52 -0.74
CA LEU A 56 -8.70 7.15 -0.77
C LEU A 56 -9.41 7.37 0.57
N LYS A 57 -8.73 7.12 1.71
CA LYS A 57 -9.27 7.42 3.05
C LYS A 57 -9.45 8.91 3.26
N GLU A 58 -8.46 9.71 2.87
CA GLU A 58 -8.49 11.17 2.95
C GLU A 58 -9.67 11.74 2.16
N LYS A 59 -9.93 11.21 0.96
CA LYS A 59 -11.08 11.62 0.15
C LYS A 59 -12.44 11.20 0.72
N GLN A 60 -12.52 10.08 1.45
CA GLN A 60 -13.77 9.61 2.06
C GLN A 60 -14.15 10.34 3.34
N GLY A 61 -13.17 10.89 4.05
CA GLY A 61 -13.37 11.66 5.28
C GLY A 61 -12.90 13.09 5.09
N GLY A 62 -13.72 13.92 4.47
CA GLY A 62 -13.45 15.36 4.40
C GLY A 62 -13.14 15.93 5.79
N GLY A 63 -11.89 16.37 5.99
CA GLY A 63 -11.52 17.31 7.06
C GLY A 63 -11.11 16.75 8.42
N ALA A 64 -11.02 15.44 8.64
CA ALA A 64 -10.40 14.95 9.88
C ALA A 64 -8.93 14.65 9.60
N GLN A 65 -8.06 15.57 10.02
CA GLN A 65 -6.61 15.47 10.10
C GLN A 65 -6.20 14.22 10.88
N ARG A 66 -6.32 13.05 10.24
CA ARG A 66 -5.75 11.80 10.73
C ARG A 66 -4.33 11.80 10.23
N SER A 67 -3.43 12.14 11.14
CA SER A 67 -2.00 11.89 11.00
C SER A 67 -1.77 10.54 10.34
N MET A 68 -0.82 10.50 9.40
CA MET A 68 -0.25 9.26 8.88
C MET A 68 -0.18 8.22 10.00
N PRO A 69 -0.65 6.98 9.79
CA PRO A 69 -0.46 5.91 10.77
C PRO A 69 1.01 5.91 11.20
N LEU A 70 1.29 5.85 12.50
CA LEU A 70 2.66 5.95 13.04
C LEU A 70 3.67 5.07 12.27
N ALA A 71 3.23 3.91 11.78
CA ALA A 71 4.02 3.00 10.97
C ALA A 71 4.46 3.57 9.60
N LEU A 72 3.61 4.30 8.88
CA LEU A 72 3.99 4.96 7.62
C LEU A 72 4.78 6.23 7.86
N ASN A 73 4.48 6.93 8.96
CA ASN A 73 5.23 8.10 9.37
C ASN A 73 6.68 7.74 9.79
N SER A 74 6.88 6.58 10.43
CA SER A 74 8.23 6.06 10.73
C SER A 74 8.99 5.63 9.48
N LEU A 75 8.29 5.17 8.45
CA LEU A 75 8.90 4.78 7.17
C LEU A 75 9.32 5.97 6.31
N ARG A 76 8.77 7.17 6.57
CA ARG A 76 9.12 8.39 5.82
C ARG A 76 10.62 8.74 5.86
N ASN A 77 11.30 8.38 6.94
CA ASN A 77 12.74 8.59 7.09
C ASN A 77 13.56 7.31 6.88
N ASP A 78 12.91 6.20 6.53
CA ASP A 78 13.59 4.93 6.30
C ASP A 78 14.34 4.99 4.95
N PRO A 79 15.67 4.75 4.93
CA PRO A 79 16.47 4.83 3.71
C PRO A 79 16.02 3.84 2.63
N VAL A 80 15.53 2.67 3.03
CA VAL A 80 15.03 1.63 2.12
C VAL A 80 13.71 2.09 1.51
N PHE A 81 12.80 2.62 2.33
CA PHE A 81 11.54 3.23 1.87
C PHE A 81 11.79 4.39 0.90
N ASN A 82 12.72 5.28 1.23
CA ASN A 82 13.08 6.43 0.39
C ASN A 82 13.80 6.02 -0.90
N TYR A 83 14.56 4.93 -0.89
CA TYR A 83 15.14 4.35 -2.10
C TYR A 83 14.01 3.93 -3.05
N PHE A 84 13.04 3.14 -2.59
CA PHE A 84 11.94 2.67 -3.43
C PHE A 84 11.00 3.79 -3.93
N ARG A 85 10.89 4.91 -3.19
CA ARG A 85 10.06 6.06 -3.60
C ARG A 85 10.63 6.85 -4.79
N ASN A 86 11.94 6.84 -4.99
CA ASN A 86 12.64 7.72 -5.94
C ASN A 86 13.10 7.00 -7.22
N VAL A 87 12.68 5.74 -7.43
CA VAL A 87 12.93 4.96 -8.66
C VAL A 87 11.71 5.02 -9.58
#